data_AF-A0A371HYE2-F1
#
_entry.id   AF-A0A371HYE2-F1
#
_cell.length_a   1.000
_cell.length_b   1.000
_cell.length_c   1.000
_cell.angle_alpha   90.00
_cell.angle_beta   90.00
_cell.angle_gamma   90.00
#
_symmetry.space_group_name_H-M   'P 1'
#
loop_
_entity.id
_entity.type
_entity.pdbx_description
1 polymer ?
#
loop_
_entity_poly.entity_id
_entity_poly.type
_entity_poly.pdbx_seq_one_letter_code
_entity_poly.pdbx_strand_id
1 'polypeptide(L)' 'MVNPNRKNWSQLLEDALWAHITAYRTPLGMSPYRIVFSKTCHLPAVKQCNLAYDQASKQRKLQLQELEELHLEAYENS' A
#
# COMPACT_ATOMS: atom_id res chain seq x y z
N MET A 1 25.95 4.36 -20.89
CA MET A 1 26.56 4.13 -19.57
C MET A 1 25.84 5.02 -18.57
N VAL A 2 25.05 4.44 -17.66
CA VAL A 2 24.35 5.21 -16.62
C VAL A 2 25.38 5.65 -15.60
N ASN A 3 25.47 6.97 -15.35
CA ASN A 3 26.35 7.52 -14.34
C ASN A 3 25.76 7.21 -12.95
N PRO A 4 26.43 6.42 -12.08
CA PRO A 4 25.91 6.02 -10.79
C PRO A 4 26.02 7.18 -9.79
N ASN A 5 25.18 8.20 -9.97
CA ASN A 5 25.00 9.24 -8.97
C ASN A 5 24.12 8.68 -7.84
N ARG A 6 24.58 8.82 -6.59
CA ARG A 6 23.93 8.25 -5.40
C ARG A 6 22.50 8.78 -5.16
N LYS A 7 22.10 9.86 -5.83
CA LYS A 7 20.72 10.36 -5.82
C LYS A 7 19.74 9.54 -6.66
N ASN A 8 20.22 8.71 -7.60
CA ASN A 8 19.37 8.04 -8.59
C ASN A 8 19.12 6.56 -8.25
N TRP A 9 19.57 6.08 -7.09
CA TRP A 9 19.41 4.68 -6.69
C TRP A 9 17.94 4.26 -6.55
N SER A 10 17.07 5.16 -6.07
CA SER A 10 15.63 4.88 -5.99
C SER A 10 15.03 4.63 -7.37
N GLN A 11 15.32 5.51 -8.33
CA GLN A 11 14.85 5.37 -9.71
C GLN A 11 15.36 4.09 -10.37
N LEU A 12 16.66 3.81 -10.21
CA LEU A 12 17.27 2.58 -10.74
C LEU A 12 16.68 1.32 -10.10
N LEU A 13 16.34 1.36 -8.81
CA LEU A 13 15.69 0.25 -8.11
C LEU A 13 14.27 0.03 -8.62
N GLU A 14 13.49 1.11 -8.80
CA GLU A 14 12.15 1.05 -9.39
C GLU A 14 12.19 0.49 -10.82
N ASP A 15 13.11 0.98 -11.65
CA ASP A 15 13.27 0.53 -13.03
C ASP A 15 13.68 -0.96 -13.10
N ALA A 16 14.63 -1.38 -12.24
CA ALA A 16 15.06 -2.78 -12.14
C ALA A 16 13.95 -3.71 -11.66
N LEU A 17 13.16 -3.26 -10.67
CA LEU A 17 12.00 -3.99 -10.18
C LEU A 17 10.95 -4.12 -11.29
N TRP A 18 10.69 -3.04 -12.02
CA TRP A 18 9.74 -3.03 -13.14
C TRP A 18 10.17 -3.96 -14.27
N ALA A 19 11.46 -3.97 -14.60
CA ALA A 19 12.03 -4.90 -15.56
C ALA A 19 11.87 -6.37 -15.10
N HIS A 20 12.13 -6.65 -13.82
CA HIS A 20 11.93 -8.00 -13.27
C HIS A 20 10.46 -8.43 -13.33
N ILE A 21 9.52 -7.55 -12.94
CA ILE A 21 8.08 -7.83 -12.92
C ILE A 21 7.52 -8.15 -14.32
N THR A 22 8.07 -7.52 -15.36
CA THR A 22 7.56 -7.59 -16.74
C THR A 22 8.32 -8.58 -17.62
N ALA A 23 9.65 -8.64 -17.51
CA ALA A 23 10.50 -9.42 -18.40
C ALA A 23 10.80 -10.83 -17.88
N TYR A 24 10.83 -11.03 -16.56
CA TYR A 24 11.05 -12.36 -16.01
C TYR A 24 9.85 -13.26 -16.32
N ARG A 25 10.11 -14.44 -16.89
CA ARG A 25 9.11 -15.50 -17.04
C ARG A 25 9.45 -16.61 -16.06
N THR A 26 8.45 -16.99 -15.27
CA THR A 26 8.52 -18.18 -14.42
C THR A 26 8.62 -19.45 -15.28
N PRO A 27 9.00 -20.60 -14.70
CA PRO A 27 8.98 -21.90 -15.40
C PRO A 27 7.63 -22.26 -16.02
N LEU A 28 6.54 -21.64 -15.56
CA LEU A 28 5.19 -21.76 -16.11
C LEU A 28 4.92 -20.84 -17.31
N GLY A 29 5.94 -20.10 -17.79
CA GLY A 29 5.84 -19.17 -18.91
C GLY A 29 5.11 -17.85 -18.62
N MET A 30 4.70 -17.61 -17.37
CA MET A 30 4.00 -16.38 -16.96
C MET A 30 4.95 -15.38 -16.32
N SER A 31 4.69 -14.08 -16.54
CA SER A 31 5.38 -13.02 -15.80
C SER A 31 4.85 -12.92 -14.36
N PRO A 32 5.69 -12.50 -13.40
CA PRO A 32 5.26 -12.19 -12.04
C PRO A 32 4.04 -11.27 -12.02
N TYR A 33 4.02 -10.24 -12.87
CA TYR A 33 2.86 -9.36 -13.03
C TYR A 33 1.58 -10.14 -13.36
N ARG A 34 1.63 -11.07 -14.33
CA ARG A 34 0.48 -11.92 -14.64
C ARG A 34 0.10 -12.82 -13.47
N ILE A 35 1.04 -13.39 -12.74
CA ILE A 35 0.71 -14.24 -11.60
C ILE A 35 -0.06 -13.46 -10.52
N VAL A 36 0.33 -12.22 -10.25
CA VAL A 36 -0.29 -11.36 -9.24
C VAL A 36 -1.60 -10.72 -9.73
N PHE A 37 -1.67 -10.32 -11.01
CA PHE A 37 -2.77 -9.48 -11.52
C PHE A 37 -3.64 -10.13 -12.60
N SER A 38 -3.23 -11.23 -13.24
CA SER A 38 -4.02 -11.85 -14.33
C SER A 38 -5.16 -12.74 -13.86
N LYS A 39 -5.20 -13.09 -12.56
CA LYS A 39 -6.38 -13.69 -11.98
C LYS A 39 -7.39 -12.57 -11.72
N THR A 40 -8.42 -12.52 -12.55
CA THR A 40 -9.58 -11.61 -12.51
C THR A 40 -10.35 -11.60 -11.17
N CYS A 41 -9.89 -12.36 -10.18
CA CYS A 41 -10.43 -12.48 -8.83
C CYS A 41 -9.98 -11.38 -7.86
N HIS A 42 -8.94 -10.58 -8.20
CA HIS A 42 -8.33 -9.65 -7.25
C HIS A 42 -9.00 -8.28 -7.18
N LEU A 43 -9.57 -7.79 -8.28
CA LEU A 43 -10.19 -6.45 -8.29
C LEU A 43 -11.38 -6.29 -7.33
N PRO A 44 -12.33 -7.25 -7.23
CA PRO A 44 -13.40 -7.16 -6.24
C PRO A 44 -12.91 -7.33 -4.80
N ALA A 45 -11.96 -8.24 -4.56
CA ALA A 45 -11.41 -8.46 -3.22
C ALA A 45 -10.62 -7.25 -2.72
N VAL A 46 -9.76 -6.65 -3.55
CA VAL A 46 -9.01 -5.44 -3.22
C VAL A 46 -9.95 -4.26 -2.96
N LYS A 47 -11.01 -4.11 -3.77
CA LYS A 47 -12.03 -3.07 -3.53
C LYS A 47 -12.75 -3.27 -2.19
N GLN A 48 -13.11 -4.50 -1.84
CA GLN A 48 -13.73 -4.82 -0.56
C GLN A 48 -12.77 -4.56 0.61
N CYS A 49 -11.49 -4.97 0.50
CA CYS A 49 -10.48 -4.69 1.51
C CYS A 49 -10.25 -3.18 1.71
N ASN A 50 -10.17 -2.41 0.62
CA ASN A 50 -10.00 -0.97 0.70
C ASN A 50 -11.21 -0.27 1.33
N LEU A 51 -12.43 -0.70 0.99
CA LEU A 51 -13.65 -0.17 1.62
C LEU A 51 -13.69 -0.46 3.12
N ALA A 52 -13.33 -1.68 3.52
CA ALA A 52 -13.25 -2.06 4.94
C ALA A 52 -12.16 -1.24 5.66
N TYR A 53 -11.03 -0.99 5.01
CA TYR A 53 -9.96 -0.14 5.54
C TYR A 53 -10.41 1.31 5.72
N ASP A 54 -11.10 1.90 4.74
CA ASP A 54 -11.65 3.25 4.85
C ASP A 54 -12.65 3.36 6.02
N GLN A 55 -13.50 2.34 6.19
CA GLN A 55 -14.45 2.30 7.29
C GLN A 55 -13.73 2.20 8.64
N ALA A 56 -12.72 1.31 8.76
CA ALA A 56 -11.91 1.19 9.96
C ALA A 56 -11.12 2.47 10.27
N SER A 57 -10.61 3.15 9.24
CA SER A 57 -9.92 4.44 9.36
C SER A 57 -10.85 5.52 9.90
N LYS A 58 -12.10 5.59 9.40
CA LYS A 58 -13.12 6.52 9.91
C LYS A 58 -13.48 6.22 11.36
N GLN A 59 -13.69 4.95 11.71
CA GLN A 59 -13.99 4.56 13.08
C GLN A 59 -12.85 4.89 14.04
N ARG A 60 -11.61 4.58 13.67
CA ARG A 60 -10.43 4.94 14.48
C ARG A 60 -10.34 6.44 14.70
N LYS A 61 -10.63 7.25 13.68
CA LYS A 61 -10.63 8.72 13.81
C LYS A 61 -11.66 9.19 14.83
N LEU A 62 -12.88 8.64 14.81
CA LEU A 62 -13.91 8.97 15.80
C LEU A 62 -13.48 8.58 17.22
N GLN A 63 -12.95 7.37 17.40
CA GLN A 63 -12.46 6.91 18.70
C GLN A 63 -11.35 7.80 19.27
N LEU A 64 -10.49 8.33 18.39
CA LEU A 64 -9.44 9.27 18.82
C LEU A 64 -10.01 10.62 19.24
N GLN A 65 -11.04 11.12 18.55
CA GLN A 65 -11.71 12.37 18.92
C GLN A 65 -12.43 12.23 20.27
N GLU A 66 -13.16 11.13 20.48
CA GLU A 66 -13.81 10.85 21.78
C GLU A 66 -12.78 10.80 22.93
N LEU A 67 -11.61 10.18 22.70
CA LEU A 67 -10.56 10.13 23.71
C LEU A 67 -9.98 11.53 24.03
N GLU A 68 -9.83 12.38 23.03
CA GLU A 68 -9.33 13.75 23.19
C GLU A 68 -10.33 14.62 23.96
N GLU A 69 -11.63 14.46 23.71
CA GLU A 69 -12.71 15.11 24.48
C GLU A 69 -12.67 14.69 25.95
N LEU A 70 -12.58 13.39 26.24
CA LEU A 70 -12.48 12.89 27.61
C LEU A 70 -11.24 13.41 28.35
N HIS A 71 -10.11 13.53 27.66
CA HIS A 71 -8.91 14.13 28.24
C HIS A 71 -9.09 15.62 28.55
N LEU A 72 -9.76 16.36 27.67
CA LEU A 72 -10.05 17.78 27.89
C LEU A 72 -10.98 17.97 29.09
N GLU A 73 -12.07 17.19 29.16
CA GLU A 73 -12.99 17.21 30.30
C GLU A 73 -12.28 16.88 31.62
N ALA A 74 -11.38 15.89 31.64
CA ALA A 74 -10.61 15.55 32.84
C ALA A 74 -9.65 16.68 33.28
N TYR A 75 -9.07 17.40 32.32
CA TYR A 75 -8.21 18.55 32.59
C TYR A 75 -9.01 19.75 33.10
N GLU A 76 -10.18 20.03 32.53
CA GLU A 76 -11.07 21.11 32.96
C GLU A 76 -11.69 20.86 34.34
N ASN A 77 -11.88 19.60 34.72
CA ASN A 77 -12.45 19.19 36.01
C ASN A 77 -11.40 18.97 37.13
N SER A 78 -10.11 19.23 36.87
CA SER A 78 -9.04 19.28 37.90
C SER A 78 -8.86 20.67 38.48
#